data_AF-A0A844GZI4-F1
#
_entry.id   AF-A0A844GZI4-F1
#
_cell.length_a   1.000
_cell.length_b   1.000
_cell.length_c   1.000
_cell.angle_alpha   90.00
_cell.angle_beta   90.00
_cell.angle_gamma   90.00
#
_symmetry.space_group_name_H-M   'P 1'
#
loop_
_entity.id
_entity.type
_entity.pdbx_description
1 polymer ?
#
loop_
_entity_poly.entity_id
_entity_poly.type
_entity_poly.pdbx_seq_one_letter_code
_entity_poly.pdbx_strand_id
1 'polypeptide(L)' 'MEATMLLAKLPEAYEIFKPLVDVLPVIPLFFLLLAFVWQAAVGFR' A
#
# COMPACT_ATOMS: atom_id res chain seq x y z
N MET A 1 -0.72 11.87 -14.15
CA MET A 1 0.05 11.00 -13.24
C MET A 1 0.27 9.70 -13.97
N GLU A 2 1.46 9.49 -14.52
CA GLU A 2 1.81 8.18 -15.06
C GLU A 2 2.06 7.27 -13.87
N ALA A 3 1.12 6.36 -13.61
CA ALA A 3 1.42 5.20 -12.79
C ALA A 3 2.35 4.33 -13.64
N THR A 4 3.65 4.57 -13.55
CA THR A 4 4.67 3.72 -14.17
C THR A 4 4.58 2.36 -13.50
N MET A 5 3.75 1.47 -14.07
CA MET A 5 3.77 0.04 -13.79
C MET A 5 5.10 -0.48 -14.34
N LEU A 6 6.15 -0.42 -13.53
CA LEU A 6 7.40 -1.10 -13.81
C LEU A 6 7.10 -2.60 -13.86
N LEU A 7 6.85 -3.13 -15.06
CA LEU A 7 6.68 -4.55 -15.35
C LEU A 7 8.05 -5.26 -15.27
N ALA A 8 8.75 -5.09 -14.15
CA ALA A 8 10.01 -5.76 -13.85
C ALA A 8 9.75 -6.90 -12.86
N LYS A 9 10.37 -8.06 -13.10
CA LYS A 9 10.39 -9.16 -12.12
C LYS A 9 11.27 -8.79 -10.94
N LEU A 10 11.00 -9.39 -9.79
CA LEU A 10 11.90 -9.25 -8.65
C LEU A 10 13.19 -10.03 -8.94
N PRO A 11 14.32 -9.67 -8.32
CA PRO A 11 15.48 -10.54 -8.34
C PRO A 11 15.13 -11.87 -7.65
N GLU A 12 15.78 -12.96 -8.06
CA GLU A 12 15.45 -14.33 -7.64
C GLU A 12 15.38 -14.50 -6.11
N ALA A 13 16.31 -13.87 -5.38
CA ALA A 13 16.33 -13.91 -3.91
C ALA A 13 15.09 -13.26 -3.25
N TYR A 14 14.35 -12.42 -3.96
CA TYR A 14 13.18 -11.68 -3.46
C TYR A 14 11.85 -12.19 -4.01
N GLU A 15 11.84 -13.18 -4.90
CA GLU A 15 10.61 -13.71 -5.51
C GLU A 15 9.61 -14.25 -4.47
N ILE A 16 10.10 -14.78 -3.33
CA ILE A 16 9.22 -15.19 -2.22
C ILE A 16 8.37 -14.03 -1.65
N PHE A 17 8.84 -12.79 -1.78
CA PHE A 17 8.15 -11.58 -1.34
C PHE A 17 7.26 -10.96 -2.41
N LYS A 18 7.18 -11.55 -3.61
CA LYS A 18 6.31 -11.04 -4.67
C LYS A 18 4.87 -10.77 -4.20
N PRO A 19 4.20 -11.68 -3.44
CA PRO A 19 2.85 -11.42 -2.95
C PRO A 19 2.76 -10.19 -2.03
N LEU A 20 3.82 -9.89 -1.26
CA LEU A 20 3.88 -8.70 -0.42
C LEU A 20 4.03 -7.44 -1.27
N VAL A 21 4.94 -7.46 -2.25
CA VAL A 21 5.20 -6.33 -3.16
C VAL A 21 3.94 -5.97 -3.95
N ASP A 22 3.16 -6.96 -4.38
CA ASP A 22 1.89 -6.76 -5.09
C ASP A 22 0.86 -5.96 -4.24
N VAL A 23 0.97 -5.93 -2.91
CA VAL A 23 0.07 -5.20 -1.99
C VAL A 23 0.60 -3.80 -1.61
N LEU A 24 1.92 -3.56 -1.68
CA LEU A 24 2.53 -2.27 -1.28
C LEU A 24 1.90 -1.04 -1.94
N PRO A 25 1.49 -1.05 -3.23
CA PRO A 25 0.86 0.11 -3.87
C PRO A 25 -0.47 0.56 -3.22
N VAL A 26 -1.12 -0.30 -2.44
CA VAL A 26 -2.38 0.01 -1.74
C VAL A 26 -2.15 0.79 -0.43
N ILE A 27 -0.93 0.76 0.13
CA ILE A 27 -0.59 1.40 1.41
C ILE A 27 -1.01 2.88 1.52
N PRO A 28 -0.83 3.75 0.49
CA PRO A 28 -1.28 5.14 0.57
C PRO A 28 -2.79 5.27 0.86
N LEU A 29 -3.60 4.35 0.35
CA LEU A 29 -5.04 4.32 0.62
C LEU A 29 -5.34 3.94 2.07
N PHE A 30 -4.54 3.04 2.67
CA PHE A 30 -4.67 2.71 4.09
C PHE A 30 -4.37 3.90 5.00
N PHE A 31 -3.45 4.81 4.64
CA PHE A 31 -3.25 6.04 5.41
C PHE A 31 -4.45 6.97 5.37
N LEU A 32 -5.11 7.10 4.21
CA LEU A 32 -6.37 7.83 4.11
C LEU A 32 -7.43 7.20 5.01
N LEU A 33 -7.62 5.88 4.94
CA LEU A 33 -8.59 5.16 5.78
C LEU A 33 -8.24 5.28 7.27
N LEU A 34 -6.94 5.25 7.61
CA LEU A 34 -6.47 5.42 8.96
C LEU A 34 -6.84 6.79 9.55
N ALA A 35 -6.87 7.85 8.74
CA ALA A 35 -7.36 9.15 9.21
C ALA A 35 -8.84 9.09 9.64
N PHE A 36 -9.69 8.35 8.92
CA PHE A 36 -11.08 8.14 9.33
C PHE A 36 -11.21 7.24 10.55
N VAL A 37 -10.37 6.20 10.66
CA VAL A 37 -10.30 5.36 11.87
C VAL A 37 -9.90 6.21 13.08
N TRP A 38 -8.90 7.08 12.93
CA TRP A 38 -8.48 8.00 13.98
C TRP A 38 -9.61 8.97 14.37
N GLN A 39 -10.25 9.59 13.38
CA GLN A 39 -11.37 10.50 13.63
C GLN A 39 -12.54 9.78 14.33
N ALA A 40 -12.88 8.56 13.91
CA ALA A 40 -13.89 7.74 14.59
C ALA A 40 -13.49 7.42 16.04
N ALA A 41 -12.22 7.11 16.32
CA ALA A 41 -11.72 6.82 17.66
C ALA A 41 -11.80 8.03 18.60
N VAL A 42 -11.67 9.25 18.06
CA VAL A 42 -11.84 10.49 18.84
C VAL A 42 -13.26 11.08 18.74
N GLY A 43 -14.21 10.37 18.11
CA GLY A 43 -15.61 10.77 18.04
C GLY A 43 -15.94 11.88 17.05
N PHE A 44 -15.14 12.07 16.00
CA PHE A 44 -15.30 13.12 14.99
C PHE A 44 -15.45 14.52 15.60
N ARG A 45 -14.64 14.80 16.63
CA ARG A 45 -14.53 16.09 17.32
C ARG A 45 -13.59 17.03 16.58
#